data_AF-A0A976QHT8-F1
#
_entry.id   AF-A0A976QHT8-F1
#
_cell.length_a   1.000
_cell.length_b   1.000
_cell.length_c   1.000
_cell.angle_alpha   90.00
_cell.angle_beta   90.00
_cell.angle_gamma   90.00
#
_symmetry.space_group_name_H-M   'P 1'
#
loop_
_entity.id
_entity.type
_entity.pdbx_description
1 polymer ?
#
loop_
_entity_poly.entity_id
_entity_poly.type
_entity_poly.pdbx_seq_one_letter_code
_entity_poly.pdbx_strand_id
1 'polypeptide(L)'
;FILLGIFSIPIFYLFSIGAIGRAAVLVMLGLAIFIPAGIVIGFLHLYGPIFIVLYDSNILTAIGLAFNLIVHKLWESLLLAAFIIGLNIFFLMVVVFSLVLLMLPVGVLGLLLYYAGFDVALGLLILGSIIVSILYVIVWFAGFTVFQNAAWVIAVDQMVKSIKSPEKAMAVPAAEPAG
;
A
#
# COMPACT_ATOMS: atom_id res chain seq x y z
N PHE A 1 -2.30 -11.91 -12.74
CA PHE A 1 -1.73 -13.26 -12.47
C PHE A 1 -1.63 -14.14 -13.71
N ILE A 2 -2.68 -14.33 -14.51
CA ILE A 2 -2.64 -15.20 -15.72
C ILE A 2 -1.58 -14.75 -16.74
N LEU A 3 -1.47 -13.45 -17.01
CA LEU A 3 -0.46 -12.88 -17.93
C LEU A 3 0.99 -13.16 -17.47
N LEU A 4 1.28 -13.01 -16.16
CA LEU A 4 2.60 -13.31 -15.60
C LEU A 4 3.00 -14.78 -15.78
N GLY A 5 2.03 -15.70 -15.67
CA GLY A 5 2.25 -17.12 -15.94
C GLY A 5 2.62 -17.37 -17.40
N ILE A 6 1.91 -16.74 -18.34
CA ILE A 6 2.17 -16.91 -19.78
C ILE A 6 3.57 -16.40 -20.16
N PHE A 7 4.02 -15.28 -19.59
CA PHE A 7 5.35 -14.72 -19.88
C PHE A 7 6.50 -15.47 -19.18
N SER A 8 6.24 -16.24 -18.13
CA SER A 8 7.28 -17.02 -17.43
C SER A 8 7.52 -18.39 -18.05
N ILE A 9 6.54 -18.98 -18.75
CA ILE A 9 6.68 -20.26 -19.48
C ILE A 9 7.93 -20.31 -20.40
N PRO A 10 8.17 -19.34 -21.32
CA PRO A 10 9.35 -19.40 -22.18
C PRO A 10 10.67 -19.26 -21.42
N ILE A 11 10.68 -18.57 -20.27
CA ILE A 11 11.86 -18.46 -19.40
C ILE A 11 12.17 -19.82 -18.77
N PHE A 12 11.15 -20.48 -18.19
CA PHE A 12 11.30 -21.82 -17.61
C PHE A 12 11.73 -22.85 -18.66
N TYR A 13 11.16 -22.77 -19.87
CA TYR A 13 11.54 -23.64 -20.97
C TYR A 13 13.02 -23.46 -21.34
N LEU A 14 13.50 -22.21 -21.48
CA LEU A 14 14.91 -21.92 -21.79
C LEU A 14 15.87 -22.41 -20.69
N PHE A 15 15.46 -22.35 -19.42
CA PHE A 15 16.21 -22.96 -18.33
C PHE A 15 16.24 -24.49 -18.43
N SER A 16 15.13 -25.15 -18.77
CA SER A 16 15.06 -26.62 -18.87
C SER A 16 15.94 -27.21 -19.97
N ILE A 17 16.20 -26.46 -21.05
CA ILE A 17 17.06 -26.89 -22.16
C ILE A 17 18.52 -26.46 -21.98
N GLY A 18 18.90 -25.94 -20.80
CA GLY A 18 20.27 -25.52 -20.49
C GLY A 18 20.72 -24.23 -21.19
N ALA A 19 19.80 -23.50 -21.85
CA ALA A 19 20.11 -22.26 -22.57
C ALA A 19 20.13 -21.03 -21.64
N ILE A 20 20.95 -21.10 -20.57
CA ILE A 20 20.97 -20.13 -19.46
C ILE A 20 21.21 -18.70 -19.94
N GLY A 21 22.14 -18.49 -20.88
CA GLY A 21 22.42 -17.15 -21.42
C GLY A 21 21.21 -16.51 -22.11
N ARG A 22 20.43 -17.28 -22.87
CA ARG A 22 19.21 -16.80 -23.53
C ARG A 22 18.09 -16.53 -22.53
N ALA A 23 17.96 -17.39 -21.52
CA ALA A 23 17.02 -17.19 -20.42
C ALA A 23 17.33 -15.89 -19.66
N ALA A 24 18.59 -15.63 -19.34
CA ALA A 24 19.02 -14.42 -18.64
C ALA A 24 18.71 -13.15 -19.45
N VAL A 25 18.97 -13.14 -20.75
CA VAL A 25 18.61 -12.01 -21.63
C VAL A 25 17.09 -11.80 -21.65
N LEU A 26 16.30 -12.87 -21.75
CA LEU A 26 14.84 -12.78 -21.77
C LEU A 26 14.29 -12.22 -20.44
N VAL A 27 14.88 -12.63 -19.31
CA VAL A 27 14.54 -12.10 -17.98
C VAL A 27 14.86 -10.62 -17.89
N MET A 28 16.05 -10.19 -18.30
CA MET A 28 16.43 -8.78 -18.27
C MET A 28 15.51 -7.92 -19.15
N LEU A 29 15.18 -8.38 -20.35
CA LEU A 29 14.20 -7.71 -21.22
C LEU A 29 12.81 -7.64 -20.57
N GLY A 30 12.38 -8.75 -19.96
CA GLY A 30 11.13 -8.78 -19.19
C GLY A 30 11.12 -7.73 -18.08
N LEU A 31 12.15 -7.71 -17.23
CA LEU A 31 12.25 -6.73 -16.14
C LEU A 31 12.29 -5.29 -16.66
N ALA A 32 13.04 -5.02 -17.73
CA ALA A 32 13.14 -3.69 -18.33
C ALA A 32 11.79 -3.15 -18.86
N ILE A 33 10.87 -4.02 -19.25
CA ILE A 33 9.54 -3.63 -19.75
C ILE A 33 8.51 -3.65 -18.62
N PHE A 34 8.44 -4.72 -17.85
CA PHE A 34 7.40 -4.93 -16.86
C PHE A 34 7.58 -4.08 -15.60
N ILE A 35 8.81 -3.76 -15.18
CA ILE A 35 9.02 -2.91 -14.00
C ILE A 35 8.50 -1.48 -14.27
N PRO A 36 8.91 -0.76 -15.34
CA PRO A 36 8.38 0.57 -15.60
C PRO A 36 6.87 0.57 -15.85
N ALA A 37 6.35 -0.42 -16.61
CA ALA A 37 4.92 -0.56 -16.84
C ALA A 37 4.16 -0.77 -15.52
N GLY A 38 4.69 -1.60 -14.62
CA GLY A 38 4.12 -1.86 -13.30
C GLY A 38 4.09 -0.60 -12.42
N ILE A 39 5.16 0.21 -12.47
CA ILE A 39 5.20 1.50 -11.75
C ILE A 39 4.12 2.44 -12.26
N VAL A 40 4.00 2.59 -13.58
CA VAL A 40 2.98 3.47 -14.20
C VAL A 40 1.57 3.00 -13.85
N ILE A 41 1.28 1.70 -14.00
CA ILE A 41 -0.03 1.13 -13.66
C ILE A 41 -0.33 1.29 -12.17
N GLY A 42 0.66 1.09 -11.29
CA GLY A 42 0.52 1.29 -9.85
C GLY A 42 0.13 2.72 -9.50
N PHE A 43 0.80 3.71 -10.09
CA PHE A 43 0.45 5.11 -9.88
C PHE A 43 -0.88 5.50 -10.55
N LEU A 44 -1.26 4.92 -11.69
CA LEU A 44 -2.58 5.15 -12.28
C LEU A 44 -3.70 4.63 -11.38
N HIS A 45 -3.53 3.46 -10.77
CA HIS A 45 -4.48 2.92 -9.81
C HIS A 45 -4.56 3.79 -8.54
N LEU A 46 -3.47 4.42 -8.13
CA LEU A 46 -3.42 5.29 -6.96
C LEU A 46 -4.06 6.65 -7.24
N TYR A 47 -3.71 7.29 -8.36
CA TYR A 47 -4.12 8.64 -8.70
C TYR A 47 -5.49 8.70 -9.36
N GLY A 48 -5.86 7.71 -10.17
CA GLY A 48 -7.14 7.69 -10.90
C GLY A 48 -8.35 7.93 -9.99
N PRO A 49 -8.52 7.15 -8.89
CA PRO A 49 -9.61 7.38 -7.94
C PRO A 49 -9.56 8.76 -7.29
N ILE A 50 -8.36 9.28 -6.98
CA ILE A 50 -8.21 10.62 -6.40
C ILE A 50 -8.71 11.68 -7.37
N PHE A 51 -8.39 11.57 -8.66
CA PHE A 51 -8.87 12.51 -9.67
C PHE A 51 -10.39 12.43 -9.90
N ILE A 52 -10.95 11.22 -9.89
CA ILE A 52 -12.40 11.02 -10.01
C ILE A 52 -13.13 11.67 -8.85
N VAL A 53 -12.67 11.46 -7.61
CA VAL A 53 -13.35 11.93 -6.40
C VAL A 53 -13.09 13.41 -6.12
N LEU A 54 -11.85 13.88 -6.23
CA LEU A 54 -11.48 15.24 -5.83
C LEU A 54 -11.83 16.29 -6.89
N TYR A 55 -11.78 15.92 -8.17
CA TYR A 55 -11.97 16.83 -9.30
C TYR A 55 -13.18 16.45 -10.18
N ASP A 56 -14.09 15.61 -9.69
CA ASP A 56 -15.31 15.16 -10.37
C ASP A 56 -15.09 14.78 -11.85
N SER A 57 -13.98 14.10 -12.11
CA SER A 57 -13.50 13.82 -13.46
C SER A 57 -14.03 12.47 -13.96
N ASN A 58 -14.47 12.43 -15.23
CA ASN A 58 -14.78 11.16 -15.89
C ASN A 58 -13.56 10.23 -15.94
N ILE A 59 -13.78 8.91 -15.92
CA ILE A 59 -12.73 7.89 -15.84
C ILE A 59 -11.61 8.09 -16.88
N LEU A 60 -11.96 8.35 -18.14
CA LEU A 60 -10.98 8.57 -19.21
C LEU A 60 -10.13 9.82 -18.98
N THR A 61 -10.77 10.92 -18.54
CA THR A 61 -10.09 12.17 -18.22
C THR A 61 -9.19 12.00 -17.01
N ALA A 62 -9.65 11.30 -15.97
CA ALA A 62 -8.87 11.01 -14.77
C ALA A 62 -7.62 10.19 -15.06
N ILE A 63 -7.70 9.19 -15.96
CA ILE A 63 -6.52 8.44 -16.42
C ILE A 63 -5.54 9.35 -17.15
N GLY A 64 -6.04 10.24 -18.02
CA GLY A 64 -5.21 11.20 -18.74
C GLY A 64 -4.48 12.17 -17.79
N LEU A 65 -5.20 12.72 -16.80
CA LEU A 65 -4.64 13.60 -15.77
C LEU A 65 -3.64 12.87 -14.87
N ALA A 66 -3.95 11.65 -14.44
CA ALA A 66 -3.05 10.81 -13.67
C ALA A 66 -1.77 10.49 -14.45
N PHE A 67 -1.88 10.15 -15.73
CA PHE A 67 -0.72 9.92 -16.59
C PHE A 67 0.12 11.19 -16.76
N ASN A 68 -0.53 12.33 -16.95
CA ASN A 68 0.15 13.62 -17.06
C ASN A 68 0.93 13.97 -15.77
N LEU A 69 0.33 13.72 -14.61
CA LEU A 69 0.97 13.87 -13.30
C LEU A 69 2.20 12.96 -13.17
N ILE A 70 2.08 11.68 -13.57
CA ILE A 70 3.18 10.73 -13.56
C ILE A 70 4.34 11.23 -14.43
N VAL A 71 4.07 11.67 -15.66
CA VAL A 71 5.13 12.13 -16.58
C VAL A 71 5.88 13.35 -16.04
N HIS A 72 5.19 14.29 -15.38
CA HIS A 72 5.79 15.53 -14.90
C HIS A 72 6.37 15.46 -13.48
N LYS A 73 5.88 14.52 -12.66
CA LYS A 73 6.17 14.42 -11.22
C LYS A 73 6.50 13.01 -10.76
N LEU A 74 7.05 12.18 -11.65
CA LEU A 74 7.45 10.80 -11.32
C LEU A 74 8.41 10.75 -10.14
N TRP A 75 9.38 11.66 -10.11
CA TRP A 75 10.43 11.66 -9.09
C TRP A 75 9.86 11.96 -7.70
N GLU A 76 9.05 13.01 -7.58
CA GLU A 76 8.37 13.37 -6.33
C GLU A 76 7.41 12.27 -5.88
N SER A 77 6.68 11.67 -6.82
CA SER A 77 5.80 10.52 -6.58
C SER A 77 6.55 9.32 -6.02
N LEU A 78 7.73 9.01 -6.58
CA LEU A 78 8.54 7.87 -6.19
C LEU A 78 9.22 8.10 -4.83
N LEU A 79 9.65 9.33 -4.55
CA LEU A 79 10.17 9.73 -3.24
C LEU A 79 9.09 9.61 -2.16
N LEU A 80 7.88 10.09 -2.43
CA LEU A 80 6.75 9.95 -1.51
C LEU A 80 6.37 8.48 -1.30
N ALA A 81 6.33 7.68 -2.37
CA ALA A 81 6.09 6.25 -2.27
C ALA A 81 7.14 5.56 -1.39
N ALA A 82 8.43 5.86 -1.61
CA ALA A 82 9.51 5.34 -0.78
C ALA A 82 9.38 5.76 0.69
N PHE A 83 9.02 7.02 0.96
CA PHE A 83 8.77 7.52 2.31
C PHE A 83 7.60 6.79 2.98
N ILE A 84 6.48 6.60 2.28
CA ILE A 84 5.31 5.88 2.80
C ILE A 84 5.62 4.41 3.03
N ILE A 85 6.43 3.77 2.18
CA ILE A 85 6.92 2.40 2.42
C ILE A 85 7.76 2.35 3.70
N GLY A 86 8.68 3.30 3.89
CA GLY A 86 9.45 3.42 5.13
C GLY A 86 8.55 3.59 6.37
N LEU A 87 7.53 4.45 6.26
CA LEU A 87 6.54 4.66 7.31
C LEU A 87 5.71 3.39 7.59
N ASN A 88 5.35 2.62 6.56
CA ASN A 88 4.68 1.32 6.71
C ASN A 88 5.51 0.33 7.53
N ILE A 89 6.79 0.21 7.20
CA ILE A 89 7.71 -0.69 7.90
C ILE A 89 7.85 -0.23 9.36
N PHE A 90 8.05 1.06 9.59
CA PHE A 90 8.13 1.62 10.94
C PHE A 90 6.85 1.38 11.74
N PHE A 91 5.68 1.63 11.13
CA PHE A 91 4.38 1.37 11.73
C PHE A 91 4.21 -0.11 12.12
N LEU A 92 4.57 -1.03 11.22
CA LEU A 92 4.52 -2.47 11.49
C LEU A 92 5.40 -2.82 12.71
N MET A 93 6.62 -2.27 12.80
CA MET A 93 7.48 -2.47 13.95
C MET A 93 6.84 -1.96 15.25
N VAL A 94 6.21 -0.78 15.22
CA VAL A 94 5.51 -0.22 16.39
C VAL A 94 4.33 -1.09 16.82
N VAL A 95 3.52 -1.59 15.88
CA VAL A 95 2.38 -2.47 16.17
C VAL A 95 2.86 -3.80 16.76
N VAL A 96 3.90 -4.41 16.21
CA VAL A 96 4.46 -5.65 16.75
C VAL A 96 5.05 -5.43 18.14
N PHE A 97 5.83 -4.35 18.33
CA PHE A 97 6.43 -4.04 19.62
C PHE A 97 5.39 -3.77 20.71
N SER A 98 4.36 -2.99 20.40
CA SER A 98 3.25 -2.71 21.33
C SER A 98 2.42 -3.96 21.66
N LEU A 99 2.20 -4.87 20.71
CA LEU A 99 1.58 -6.16 20.99
C LEU A 99 2.41 -7.00 21.95
N VAL A 100 3.74 -7.05 21.79
CA VAL A 100 4.64 -7.76 22.71
C VAL A 100 4.53 -7.15 24.11
N LEU A 101 4.54 -5.83 24.23
CA LEU A 101 4.37 -5.14 25.52
C LEU A 101 3.01 -5.42 26.16
N LEU A 102 1.94 -5.46 25.38
CA LEU A 102 0.59 -5.79 25.86
C LEU A 102 0.46 -7.25 26.30
N MET A 103 1.19 -8.15 25.64
CA MET A 103 1.20 -9.59 25.98
C MET A 103 2.02 -9.92 27.20
N LEU A 104 2.99 -9.08 27.57
CA LEU A 104 3.85 -9.31 28.74
C LEU A 104 3.05 -9.46 30.05
N PRO A 105 2.15 -8.53 30.43
CA PRO A 105 1.31 -8.69 31.62
C PRO A 105 0.35 -9.89 31.51
N VAL A 106 -0.18 -10.16 30.31
CA VAL A 106 -1.03 -11.34 30.07
C VAL A 106 -0.24 -12.63 30.31
N GLY A 107 1.02 -12.69 29.88
CA GLY A 107 1.92 -13.82 30.10
C GLY A 107 2.24 -14.02 31.58
N VAL A 108 2.52 -12.94 32.31
CA VAL A 108 2.77 -12.99 33.76
C VAL A 108 1.52 -13.47 34.51
N LEU A 109 0.35 -12.90 34.21
CA LEU A 109 -0.92 -13.33 34.81
C LEU A 109 -1.27 -14.79 34.43
N GLY A 110 -1.00 -15.19 33.19
CA GLY A 110 -1.19 -16.54 32.72
C GLY A 110 -0.34 -17.56 33.49
N LEU A 111 0.95 -17.24 33.71
CA LEU A 111 1.83 -18.07 34.54
C LEU A 111 1.32 -18.18 35.98
N LEU A 112 0.89 -17.08 36.58
CA LEU A 112 0.34 -17.09 37.95
C LEU A 112 -0.92 -17.97 38.05
N LEU A 113 -1.84 -17.86 37.09
CA LEU A 113 -3.06 -18.69 37.06
C LEU A 113 -2.75 -20.17 36.85
N TYR A 114 -1.75 -20.49 36.03
CA TYR A 114 -1.29 -21.85 35.80
C TYR A 114 -0.75 -22.48 37.09
N TYR A 115 0.16 -21.80 37.80
CA TYR A 115 0.70 -22.31 39.05
C TYR A 115 -0.33 -22.39 40.19
N ALA A 116 -1.38 -21.57 40.14
CA ALA A 116 -2.48 -21.60 41.09
C ALA A 116 -3.54 -22.67 40.77
N GLY A 117 -3.42 -23.40 39.65
CA GLY A 117 -4.36 -24.46 39.26
C GLY A 117 -5.69 -23.97 38.68
N PHE A 118 -5.77 -22.72 38.23
CA PHE A 118 -6.99 -22.14 37.65
C PHE A 118 -7.06 -22.31 36.13
N ASP A 119 -7.14 -23.55 35.65
CA ASP A 119 -7.08 -23.88 34.22
C ASP A 119 -8.20 -23.22 33.39
N VAL A 120 -9.41 -23.13 33.93
CA VAL A 120 -10.55 -22.48 33.26
C VAL A 120 -10.31 -20.97 33.10
N ALA A 121 -9.78 -20.32 34.14
CA ALA A 121 -9.47 -18.89 34.09
C ALA A 121 -8.32 -18.59 33.11
N LEU A 122 -7.31 -19.48 33.06
CA LEU A 122 -6.23 -19.40 32.08
C LEU A 122 -6.76 -19.50 30.64
N GLY A 123 -7.67 -20.46 30.37
CA GLY A 123 -8.30 -20.60 29.06
C GLY A 123 -9.08 -19.36 28.63
N LEU A 124 -9.85 -18.75 29.55
CA LEU A 124 -10.57 -17.51 29.29
C LEU A 124 -9.62 -16.32 29.07
N LEU A 125 -8.51 -16.24 29.81
CA LEU A 125 -7.50 -15.19 29.64
C LEU A 125 -6.85 -15.26 28.26
N ILE A 126 -6.48 -16.46 27.80
CA ILE A 126 -5.89 -16.68 26.47
C ILE A 126 -6.90 -16.33 25.37
N LEU A 127 -8.14 -16.78 25.49
CA LEU A 127 -9.17 -16.47 24.49
C LEU A 127 -9.43 -14.95 24.42
N GLY A 128 -9.55 -14.30 25.58
CA GLY A 128 -9.74 -12.85 25.67
C GLY A 128 -8.58 -12.07 25.08
N SER A 129 -7.34 -12.47 25.35
CA SER A 129 -6.15 -11.79 24.82
C SER A 129 -6.02 -11.91 23.30
N ILE A 130 -6.38 -13.06 22.73
CA ILE A 130 -6.43 -13.25 21.27
C ILE A 130 -7.46 -12.30 20.65
N ILE A 131 -8.68 -12.25 21.19
CA ILE A 131 -9.75 -11.38 20.68
C ILE A 131 -9.31 -9.91 20.74
N VAL A 132 -8.80 -9.47 21.89
CA VAL A 132 -8.32 -8.09 22.07
C VAL A 132 -7.18 -7.75 21.09
N SER A 133 -6.27 -8.69 20.84
CA SER A 133 -5.16 -8.47 19.90
C SER A 133 -5.62 -8.34 18.45
N ILE A 134 -6.59 -9.15 18.03
CA ILE A 134 -7.18 -9.05 16.70
C ILE A 134 -7.85 -7.69 16.53
N LEU A 135 -8.67 -7.28 17.49
CA LEU A 135 -9.34 -5.97 17.47
C LEU A 135 -8.33 -4.82 17.46
N TYR A 136 -7.28 -4.92 18.27
CA TYR A 136 -6.18 -3.97 18.32
C TYR A 136 -5.53 -3.80 16.94
N VAL A 137 -5.13 -4.89 16.28
CA VAL A 137 -4.51 -4.86 14.95
C VAL A 137 -5.45 -4.22 13.93
N ILE A 138 -6.73 -4.61 13.92
CA ILE A 138 -7.72 -4.08 12.98
C ILE A 138 -7.85 -2.56 13.13
N VAL A 139 -8.00 -2.05 14.36
CA VAL A 139 -8.17 -0.62 14.62
C VAL A 139 -6.95 0.18 14.19
N TRP A 140 -5.75 -0.30 14.55
CA TRP A 140 -4.51 0.38 14.18
C TRP A 140 -4.28 0.39 12.67
N PHE A 141 -4.49 -0.74 11.98
CA PHE A 141 -4.38 -0.79 10.53
C PHE A 141 -5.40 0.11 9.85
N ALA A 142 -6.66 0.11 10.28
CA ALA A 142 -7.69 0.98 9.73
C ALA A 142 -7.32 2.46 9.87
N GLY A 143 -6.89 2.89 11.06
CA GLY A 143 -6.46 4.26 11.29
C GLY A 143 -5.25 4.65 10.42
N PHE A 144 -4.29 3.75 10.29
CA PHE A 144 -3.10 3.99 9.47
C PHE A 144 -3.42 4.03 7.96
N THR A 145 -4.32 3.19 7.47
CA THR A 145 -4.80 3.24 6.09
C THR A 145 -5.48 4.56 5.78
N VAL A 146 -6.31 5.09 6.69
CA VAL A 146 -6.93 6.42 6.51
C VAL A 146 -5.86 7.51 6.43
N PHE A 147 -4.87 7.48 7.33
CA PHE A 147 -3.74 8.42 7.29
C PHE A 147 -2.98 8.37 5.96
N GLN A 148 -2.69 7.16 5.45
CA GLN A 148 -2.01 7.01 4.16
C GLN A 148 -2.80 7.55 2.99
N ASN A 149 -4.10 7.24 2.94
CA ASN A 149 -4.97 7.74 1.88
C ASN A 149 -5.05 9.27 1.91
N ALA A 150 -5.19 9.87 3.10
CA ALA A 150 -5.18 11.32 3.27
C ALA A 150 -3.85 11.94 2.83
N ALA A 151 -2.72 11.34 3.20
CA ALA A 151 -1.40 11.79 2.79
C ALA A 151 -1.23 11.79 1.25
N TRP A 152 -1.71 10.74 0.59
CA TRP A 152 -1.70 10.67 -0.88
C TRP A 152 -2.60 11.72 -1.53
N VAL A 153 -3.82 11.92 -1.01
CA VAL A 153 -4.74 12.94 -1.52
C VAL A 153 -4.11 14.34 -1.42
N ILE A 154 -3.57 14.68 -0.25
CA ILE A 154 -2.91 15.99 -0.02
C ILE A 154 -1.70 16.15 -0.96
N ALA A 155 -0.88 15.10 -1.10
CA ALA A 155 0.29 15.16 -1.94
C ALA A 155 -0.07 15.32 -3.43
N VAL A 156 -1.09 14.61 -3.91
CA VAL A 156 -1.58 14.74 -5.29
C VAL A 156 -2.09 16.16 -5.53
N ASP A 157 -2.90 16.72 -4.64
CA ASP A 157 -3.39 18.10 -4.77
C ASP A 157 -2.24 19.12 -4.83
N GLN A 158 -1.22 18.96 -3.98
CA GLN A 158 -0.02 19.82 -4.01
C GLN A 158 0.78 19.65 -5.31
N MET A 159 0.97 18.41 -5.76
CA MET A 159 1.70 18.13 -7.01
C MET A 159 0.97 18.73 -8.22
N VAL A 160 -0.36 18.59 -8.29
CA VAL A 160 -1.20 19.18 -9.35
C VAL A 160 -1.09 20.70 -9.34
N LYS A 161 -1.20 21.35 -8.16
CA LYS A 161 -1.05 22.82 -8.02
C LYS A 161 0.32 23.32 -8.47
N SER A 162 1.37 22.51 -8.31
CA SER A 162 2.74 22.86 -8.73
C SER A 162 2.95 22.82 -10.24
N ILE A 163 2.11 22.07 -10.97
CA ILE A 163 2.15 22.02 -12.43
C ILE A 163 1.43 23.26 -12.97
N LYS A 164 2.20 24.22 -13.50
CA LYS A 164 1.67 25.37 -14.25
C LYS A 164 1.08 24.90 -15.60
N SER A 165 -0.04 24.17 -15.59
CA SER A 165 -0.80 23.88 -16.81
C SER A 165 -1.86 24.98 -17.04
N PRO A 166 -2.04 25.47 -18.27
CA PRO A 166 -3.02 26.51 -18.62
C PRO A 166 -4.49 26.07 -18.46
N GLU A 167 -4.74 24.85 -17.96
CA GLU A 167 -6.07 24.27 -17.73
C GLU A 167 -6.63 24.60 -16.34
N LYS A 168 -6.38 25.82 -15.86
CA LYS A 168 -6.97 26.40 -14.64
C LYS A 168 -8.50 26.55 -14.67
N ALA A 169 -9.17 26.07 -15.73
CA ALA A 169 -10.61 26.19 -15.91
C ALA A 169 -11.43 24.98 -15.40
N MET A 170 -10.82 23.84 -15.03
CA MET A 170 -11.58 22.66 -14.55
C MET A 170 -11.15 22.10 -13.19
N ALA A 171 -10.03 22.57 -12.62
CA ALA A 171 -9.50 22.05 -11.35
C ALA A 171 -9.93 22.89 -10.13
N VAL A 172 -11.18 23.36 -10.10
CA VAL A 172 -11.76 23.90 -8.86
C VAL A 172 -12.42 22.70 -8.18
N PRO A 173 -11.98 22.29 -6.96
CA PRO A 173 -12.70 21.28 -6.21
C PRO A 173 -14.16 21.73 -6.07
N ALA A 174 -15.11 20.82 -6.31
CA ALA A 174 -16.53 21.13 -6.24
C ALA A 174 -16.82 21.86 -4.91
N ALA A 175 -17.38 23.06 -4.99
CA ALA A 175 -17.72 23.84 -3.81
C ALA A 175 -18.70 23.02 -2.95
N GLU A 176 -18.37 22.85 -1.67
CA GLU A 176 -19.29 22.29 -0.68
C GLU A 176 -20.63 23.05 -0.78
N PRO A 177 -21.77 22.35 -0.94
CA PRO A 177 -23.04 23.03 -0.81
C PRO A 177 -23.14 23.55 0.62
N ALA A 178 -23.22 24.88 0.75
CA ALA A 178 -23.48 25.53 2.03
C ALA A 178 -24.84 25.03 2.56
N GLY A 179 -24.78 24.11 3.53
CA GLY A 179 -25.91 23.64 4.32
C GLY A 179 -26.04 24.45 5.61
#